data_AF-A0A2H3J5J3-F1
#
_entry.id   AF-A0A2H3J5J3-F1
#
_cell.length_a   1.000
_cell.length_b   1.000
_cell.length_c   1.000
_cell.angle_alpha   90.00
_cell.angle_beta   90.00
_cell.angle_gamma   90.00
#
_symmetry.space_group_name_H-M   'P 1'
#
loop_
_entity.id
_entity.type
_entity.pdbx_description
1 polymer ?
#
loop_
_entity_poly.entity_id
_entity_poly.type
_entity_poly.pdbx_seq_one_letter_code
_entity_poly.pdbx_strand_id
1 'polypeptide(L)'
;MAEHVLHGSGHQFATLFEADQCGSNATPDERKAIASRTVVEFSKPVEKFLENFVPSQTPCPRRYTRGIFQSAQGKDQKALSMGIALALEDLTKDFPSAKRLRLAYQGDRLIPLTVGEHTALDDQLRATIVSSFPGQSAAADPQWDKISLVVQVNPHLTYDPLGSDPAWEEGMLQILRAARNMLVVNHSLFVFVIGIYQNQARIFRVDHSSAVASKLFNFRRRPGLIRSFLWRFVHPSACTTVAGADPSVSNPTKRDLQWARKILGSTSQSPAIMNACRWFTVEDSAQRNAARHFLIFKPIFVSLTLFARATQVWEAIERGDKTGRRFVIKNAWRSCQEYDAETRIYQHLRNELSPGQQLFGVAEMVCGLDLGEAEVSNNSAAQESESTAAVSTPPVSRTRLTIRTPPQRNPRSGMQTRASKAILATRNKAEPAGHRTTCAFGRNNTSDAPCERSHMRLVIWPVGKSLVEFQSIRELTETLRDAIIGHEQLCDAGVLHRDISNENIMISTDARFKGFLCDFDLSVLLQELDSNPCATVSLRIALAWRAADDSLLSPYRGRGTLGQWSCSKGRDGRCTRRFTI
;
A
#
# COMPACT_ATOMS: atom_id res chain seq x y z
N MET A 1 -1.65 -18.17 -17.91
CA MET A 1 -0.43 -17.38 -17.66
C MET A 1 0.69 -18.27 -17.07
N ALA A 2 1.93 -18.23 -17.58
CA ALA A 2 3.05 -18.22 -16.63
C ALA A 2 2.95 -16.83 -16.00
N GLU A 3 2.18 -16.77 -14.93
CA GLU A 3 1.67 -15.55 -14.29
C GLU A 3 2.89 -14.82 -13.74
N HIS A 4 3.39 -13.79 -14.43
CA HIS A 4 4.36 -12.87 -13.82
C HIS A 4 3.60 -11.96 -12.83
N VAL A 5 3.00 -12.56 -11.80
CA VAL A 5 2.31 -11.86 -10.70
C VAL A 5 3.23 -10.82 -10.06
N LEU A 6 4.53 -11.13 -10.03
CA LEU A 6 5.57 -10.21 -9.60
C LEU A 6 6.13 -9.49 -10.83
N HIS A 7 5.78 -8.21 -10.98
CA HIS A 7 6.22 -7.40 -12.11
C HIS A 7 7.38 -6.48 -11.72
N GLY A 8 8.40 -6.43 -12.59
CA GLY A 8 9.66 -5.73 -12.33
C GLY A 8 10.74 -6.62 -11.71
N SER A 9 11.09 -7.74 -12.34
CA SER A 9 12.22 -8.61 -11.95
C SER A 9 13.53 -8.31 -12.70
N GLY A 10 13.62 -7.16 -13.39
CA GLY A 10 14.87 -6.64 -13.96
C GLY A 10 15.90 -6.25 -12.87
N HIS A 11 17.06 -5.68 -13.25
CA HIS A 11 18.14 -5.32 -12.31
C HIS A 11 17.67 -4.86 -10.91
N GLN A 12 18.11 -5.55 -9.84
CA GLN A 12 17.63 -5.37 -8.46
C GLN A 12 17.65 -3.93 -7.94
N PHE A 13 18.53 -3.08 -8.46
CA PHE A 13 18.57 -1.65 -8.12
C PHE A 13 17.44 -0.88 -8.83
N ALA A 14 17.28 -1.10 -10.14
CA ALA A 14 16.23 -0.45 -10.94
C ALA A 14 14.83 -0.82 -10.45
N THR A 15 14.63 -2.01 -9.89
CA THR A 15 13.33 -2.43 -9.37
C THR A 15 12.97 -1.75 -8.05
N LEU A 16 13.88 -1.03 -7.40
CA LEU A 16 13.57 -0.25 -6.20
C LEU A 16 13.12 1.18 -6.57
N PHE A 17 13.57 1.70 -7.70
CA PHE A 17 13.22 3.03 -8.18
C PHE A 17 12.25 2.93 -9.36
N GLU A 18 11.58 4.02 -9.73
CA GLU A 18 10.81 3.98 -10.98
C GLU A 18 11.74 3.64 -12.14
N ALA A 19 11.33 2.69 -12.99
CA ALA A 19 12.16 2.15 -14.07
C ALA A 19 12.70 3.25 -15.00
N ASP A 20 11.97 4.35 -15.14
CA ASP A 20 12.37 5.53 -15.92
C ASP A 20 13.56 6.29 -15.30
N GLN A 21 13.79 6.16 -13.99
CA GLN A 21 14.88 6.84 -13.30
C GLN A 21 16.21 6.11 -13.44
N CYS A 22 16.20 4.78 -13.65
CA CYS A 22 17.41 3.97 -13.69
C CYS A 22 17.43 3.09 -14.95
N GLY A 23 18.12 3.56 -15.99
CA GLY A 23 18.44 2.71 -17.14
C GLY A 23 19.33 1.53 -16.74
N SER A 24 19.23 0.41 -17.45
CA SER A 24 20.08 -0.78 -17.24
C SER A 24 21.59 -0.50 -17.35
N ASN A 25 21.97 0.64 -17.92
CA ASN A 25 23.35 1.10 -18.11
C ASN A 25 23.77 2.27 -17.19
N ALA A 26 23.00 2.59 -16.15
CA ALA A 26 23.31 3.70 -15.25
C ALA A 26 24.68 3.52 -14.58
N THR A 27 25.52 4.55 -14.64
CA THR A 27 26.83 4.61 -13.98
C THR A 27 26.68 4.61 -12.45
N PRO A 28 27.72 4.22 -11.67
CA PRO A 28 27.68 4.31 -10.21
C PRO A 28 27.32 5.70 -9.67
N ASP A 29 27.78 6.76 -10.34
CA ASP A 29 27.49 8.15 -9.95
C ASP A 29 26.02 8.52 -10.18
N GLU A 30 25.44 8.11 -11.31
CA GLU A 30 24.01 8.28 -11.58
C GLU A 30 23.16 7.52 -10.55
N ARG A 31 23.53 6.27 -10.21
CA ARG A 31 22.86 5.50 -9.17
C ARG A 31 22.97 6.18 -7.80
N LYS A 32 24.12 6.77 -7.46
CA LYS A 32 24.27 7.55 -6.23
C LYS A 32 23.38 8.80 -6.25
N ALA A 33 23.33 9.52 -7.37
CA ALA A 33 22.48 10.70 -7.53
C ALA A 33 20.99 10.36 -7.34
N ILE A 34 20.51 9.28 -7.95
CA ILE A 34 19.13 8.79 -7.77
C ILE A 34 18.88 8.37 -6.32
N ALA A 35 19.79 7.58 -5.74
CA ALA A 35 19.68 7.11 -4.36
C ALA A 35 19.64 8.28 -3.36
N SER A 36 20.47 9.30 -3.54
CA SER A 36 20.51 10.49 -2.66
C SER A 36 19.27 11.38 -2.77
N ARG A 37 18.58 11.38 -3.91
CA ARG A 37 17.27 12.06 -4.05
C ARG A 37 16.17 11.30 -3.31
N THR A 38 16.30 9.99 -3.19
CA THR A 38 15.23 9.11 -2.72
C THR A 38 15.39 8.66 -1.28
N VAL A 39 16.63 8.59 -0.78
CA VAL A 39 16.94 8.25 0.61
C VAL A 39 17.65 9.44 1.23
N VAL A 40 16.96 10.14 2.13
CA VAL A 40 17.42 11.41 2.69
C VAL A 40 17.72 11.29 4.18
N GLU A 41 18.79 11.95 4.64
CA GLU A 41 19.07 12.07 6.07
C GLU A 41 18.18 13.15 6.69
N PHE A 42 17.53 12.81 7.80
CA PHE A 42 16.81 13.80 8.59
C PHE A 42 17.78 14.73 9.33
N SER A 43 17.64 16.03 9.09
CA SER A 43 18.60 17.05 9.52
C SER A 43 18.64 17.30 11.03
N LYS A 44 17.61 16.91 11.78
CA LYS A 44 17.51 17.11 13.26
C LYS A 44 18.04 15.89 14.04
N PRO A 45 18.29 16.01 15.36
CA PRO A 45 18.72 14.88 16.19
C PRO A 45 17.75 13.69 16.16
N VAL A 46 18.26 12.50 16.51
CA VAL A 46 17.50 11.23 16.46
C VAL A 46 16.25 11.28 17.33
N GLU A 47 16.24 11.99 18.46
CA GLU A 47 15.03 12.19 19.26
C GLU A 47 13.90 12.85 18.46
N LYS A 48 14.23 13.88 17.68
CA LYS A 48 13.27 14.56 16.80
C LYS A 48 12.83 13.67 15.65
N PHE A 49 13.73 12.81 15.16
CA PHE A 49 13.32 11.77 14.20
C PHE A 49 12.26 10.84 14.80
N LEU A 50 12.48 10.36 16.02
CA LEU A 50 11.53 9.47 16.71
C LEU A 50 10.20 10.16 16.99
N GLU A 51 10.23 11.41 17.45
CA GLU A 51 9.04 12.25 17.67
C GLU A 51 8.20 12.38 16.41
N ASN A 52 8.82 12.71 15.27
CA ASN A 52 8.13 13.00 14.03
C ASN A 52 7.67 11.74 13.28
N PHE A 53 8.51 10.71 13.22
CA PHE A 53 8.29 9.57 12.32
C PHE A 53 7.80 8.32 13.04
N VAL A 54 7.90 8.25 14.37
CA VAL A 54 7.39 7.12 15.17
C VAL A 54 6.58 7.65 16.35
N PRO A 55 5.54 8.46 16.13
CA PRO A 55 4.80 9.09 17.22
C PRO A 55 4.12 8.04 18.11
N SER A 56 4.25 8.21 19.42
CA SER A 56 3.56 7.42 20.42
C SER A 56 3.03 8.31 21.53
N GLN A 57 1.76 8.12 21.89
CA GLN A 57 1.13 8.76 23.04
C GLN A 57 1.52 8.09 24.37
N THR A 58 2.14 6.92 24.32
CA THR A 58 2.51 6.15 25.51
C THR A 58 3.98 6.40 25.87
N PRO A 59 4.27 7.01 27.03
CA PRO A 59 5.66 7.25 27.44
C PRO A 59 6.45 5.95 27.59
N CYS A 60 7.68 5.93 27.08
CA CYS A 60 8.57 4.77 27.23
C CYS A 60 9.03 4.62 28.68
N PRO A 61 8.85 3.46 29.33
CA PRO A 61 9.33 3.22 30.68
C PRO A 61 10.84 3.41 30.78
N ARG A 62 11.26 4.15 31.82
CA ARG A 62 12.69 4.34 32.13
C ARG A 62 13.32 3.01 32.53
N ARG A 63 14.50 2.75 31.98
CA ARG A 63 15.30 1.58 32.31
C ARG A 63 16.78 1.92 32.21
N TYR A 64 17.58 1.36 33.11
CA TYR A 64 19.02 1.42 32.97
C TYR A 64 19.47 0.55 31.79
N THR A 65 20.08 1.19 30.80
CA THR A 65 20.43 0.53 29.51
C THR A 65 21.92 0.54 29.21
N ARG A 66 22.74 1.16 30.07
CA ARG A 66 24.18 1.27 29.86
C ARG A 66 24.81 -0.11 29.94
N GLY A 67 25.65 -0.42 28.95
CA GLY A 67 26.38 -1.69 28.90
C GLY A 67 25.61 -2.86 28.27
N ILE A 68 24.32 -2.73 27.93
CA ILE A 68 23.52 -3.81 27.33
C ILE A 68 24.18 -4.37 26.05
N PHE A 69 24.80 -3.51 25.24
CA PHE A 69 25.51 -3.91 24.02
C PHE A 69 27.02 -4.18 24.24
N GLN A 70 27.47 -4.44 25.47
CA GLN A 70 28.89 -4.79 25.72
C GLN A 70 29.24 -6.17 25.16
N SER A 71 28.35 -7.16 25.26
CA SER A 71 28.55 -8.50 24.72
C SER A 71 28.47 -8.58 23.20
N ALA A 72 27.93 -7.54 22.55
CA ALA A 72 27.92 -7.41 21.09
C ALA A 72 29.31 -7.04 20.54
N GLN A 73 30.39 -7.64 21.04
CA GLN A 73 31.76 -7.40 20.59
C GLN A 73 32.27 -8.70 19.97
N GLY A 74 32.40 -8.72 18.65
CA GLY A 74 32.92 -9.85 17.90
C GLY A 74 33.81 -9.35 16.77
N LYS A 75 34.92 -10.06 16.52
CA LYS A 75 35.79 -9.81 15.35
C LYS A 75 35.16 -10.33 14.06
N ASP A 76 34.25 -11.30 14.17
CA ASP A 76 33.47 -11.83 13.05
C ASP A 76 31.99 -11.36 13.09
N GLN A 77 31.38 -11.38 11.91
CA GLN A 77 30.01 -10.92 11.65
C GLN A 77 28.95 -11.69 12.46
N LYS A 78 29.17 -12.97 12.71
CA LYS A 78 28.22 -13.86 13.38
C LYS A 78 28.12 -13.51 14.87
N ALA A 79 29.26 -13.38 15.55
CA ALA A 79 29.32 -13.01 16.96
C ALA A 79 28.73 -11.62 17.21
N LEU A 80 29.04 -10.65 16.33
CA LEU A 80 28.45 -9.30 16.39
C LEU A 80 26.92 -9.37 16.28
N SER A 81 26.40 -10.05 15.26
CA SER A 81 24.96 -10.14 14.98
C SER A 81 24.20 -10.86 16.10
N MET A 82 24.73 -11.98 16.59
CA MET A 82 24.13 -12.72 17.69
C MET A 82 24.12 -11.91 18.99
N GLY A 83 25.23 -11.22 19.30
CA GLY A 83 25.32 -10.34 20.46
C GLY A 83 24.35 -9.15 20.37
N ILE A 84 24.13 -8.58 19.18
CA ILE A 84 23.12 -7.54 18.97
C ILE A 84 21.71 -8.10 19.21
N ALA A 85 21.38 -9.27 18.65
CA ALA A 85 20.05 -9.88 18.83
C ALA A 85 19.73 -10.11 20.32
N LEU A 86 20.67 -10.69 21.07
CA LEU A 86 20.53 -10.92 22.51
C LEU A 86 20.39 -9.61 23.29
N ALA A 87 21.18 -8.59 22.92
CA ALA A 87 21.10 -7.27 23.53
C ALA A 87 19.74 -6.59 23.28
N LEU A 88 19.14 -6.76 22.09
CA LEU A 88 17.82 -6.23 21.76
C LEU A 88 16.69 -6.94 22.52
N GLU A 89 16.78 -8.26 22.68
CA GLU A 89 15.87 -9.03 23.56
C GLU A 89 15.99 -8.55 25.02
N ASP A 90 17.21 -8.42 25.55
CA ASP A 90 17.39 -7.90 26.90
C ASP A 90 16.81 -6.50 27.01
N LEU A 91 17.08 -5.61 26.05
CA LEU A 91 16.61 -4.22 26.01
C LEU A 91 15.09 -4.08 26.08
N THR A 92 14.35 -5.09 25.63
CA THR A 92 12.87 -5.10 25.57
C THR A 92 12.21 -6.11 26.50
N LYS A 93 12.98 -6.83 27.34
CA LYS A 93 12.45 -7.90 28.23
C LYS A 93 11.38 -7.46 29.23
N ASP A 94 11.28 -6.17 29.53
CA ASP A 94 10.29 -5.57 30.43
C ASP A 94 9.05 -5.05 29.70
N PHE A 95 9.00 -5.14 28.36
CA PHE A 95 7.80 -4.78 27.61
C PHE A 95 6.66 -5.75 27.92
N PRO A 96 5.40 -5.31 27.93
CA PRO A 96 4.24 -6.19 28.10
C PRO A 96 4.29 -7.37 27.13
N SER A 97 3.92 -8.58 27.59
CA SER A 97 4.01 -9.80 26.78
C SER A 97 3.31 -9.68 25.43
N ALA A 98 2.11 -9.09 25.40
CA ALA A 98 1.33 -8.84 24.19
C ALA A 98 1.94 -7.80 23.23
N LYS A 99 2.91 -6.99 23.71
CA LYS A 99 3.60 -5.96 22.93
C LYS A 99 5.05 -6.32 22.61
N ARG A 100 5.54 -7.45 23.10
CA ARG A 100 6.94 -7.86 22.96
C ARG A 100 7.21 -8.42 21.57
N LEU A 101 8.25 -7.91 20.92
CA LEU A 101 8.81 -8.46 19.70
C LEU A 101 9.74 -9.63 20.05
N ARG A 102 9.86 -10.62 19.16
CA ARG A 102 10.89 -11.66 19.25
C ARG A 102 11.93 -11.47 18.16
N LEU A 103 13.12 -11.01 18.54
CA LEU A 103 14.25 -10.74 17.67
C LEU A 103 15.17 -11.96 17.57
N ALA A 104 15.34 -12.47 16.36
CA ALA A 104 16.13 -13.66 16.11
C ALA A 104 17.17 -13.41 15.01
N TYR A 105 18.43 -13.74 15.30
CA TYR A 105 19.49 -13.82 14.30
C TYR A 105 19.22 -14.95 13.32
N GLN A 106 19.31 -14.66 12.02
CA GLN A 106 18.95 -15.61 10.95
C GLN A 106 20.14 -16.38 10.36
N GLY A 107 21.38 -16.03 10.69
CA GLY A 107 22.53 -16.67 10.07
C GLY A 107 22.63 -16.34 8.58
N ASP A 108 23.04 -17.34 7.79
CA ASP A 108 23.11 -17.26 6.33
C ASP A 108 21.82 -17.67 5.63
N ARG A 109 20.69 -17.68 6.36
CA ARG A 109 19.38 -18.00 5.77
C ARG A 109 18.97 -16.92 4.78
N LEU A 110 18.59 -17.38 3.60
CA LEU A 110 17.98 -16.58 2.56
C LEU A 110 16.47 -16.68 2.68
N ILE A 111 15.79 -15.53 2.75
CA ILE A 111 14.34 -15.46 2.87
C ILE A 111 13.77 -15.07 1.50
N PRO A 112 13.08 -15.99 0.81
CA PRO A 112 12.49 -15.69 -0.50
C PRO A 112 11.30 -14.74 -0.35
N LEU A 113 11.10 -13.88 -1.35
CA LEU A 113 9.87 -13.11 -1.47
C LEU A 113 8.77 -14.01 -2.05
N THR A 114 7.77 -14.29 -1.23
CA THR A 114 6.59 -15.10 -1.62
C THR A 114 5.32 -14.27 -1.50
N VAL A 115 4.53 -14.25 -2.56
CA VAL A 115 3.23 -13.58 -2.64
C VAL A 115 2.21 -14.55 -3.24
N GLY A 116 1.28 -15.03 -2.42
CA GLY A 116 0.42 -16.14 -2.80
C GLY A 116 1.25 -17.38 -3.14
N GLU A 117 1.05 -17.95 -4.32
CA GLU A 117 1.81 -19.11 -4.82
C GLU A 117 3.14 -18.71 -5.50
N HIS A 118 3.33 -17.42 -5.75
CA HIS A 118 4.47 -16.91 -6.52
C HIS A 118 5.64 -16.64 -5.60
N THR A 119 6.79 -17.25 -5.90
CA THR A 119 8.03 -17.07 -5.14
C THR A 119 9.13 -16.58 -6.07
N ALA A 120 9.63 -15.36 -5.82
CA ALA A 120 10.79 -14.84 -6.54
C ALA A 120 12.08 -15.42 -5.93
N LEU A 121 12.48 -16.60 -6.39
CA LEU A 121 13.67 -17.29 -5.90
C LEU A 121 14.96 -16.52 -6.19
N ASP A 122 15.01 -15.76 -7.30
CA ASP A 122 16.14 -14.89 -7.65
C ASP A 122 16.18 -13.59 -6.81
N ASP A 123 15.14 -13.34 -6.01
CA ASP A 123 14.98 -12.15 -5.18
C ASP A 123 14.99 -12.49 -3.68
N GLN A 124 15.74 -13.53 -3.32
CA GLN A 124 16.01 -13.89 -1.94
C GLN A 124 16.90 -12.85 -1.25
N LEU A 125 16.62 -12.56 0.02
CA LEU A 125 17.39 -11.60 0.82
C LEU A 125 17.84 -12.22 2.14
N ARG A 126 19.11 -11.97 2.49
CA ARG A 126 19.66 -12.30 3.81
C ARG A 126 19.38 -11.15 4.77
N ALA A 127 18.31 -11.27 5.56
CA ALA A 127 18.02 -10.35 6.65
C ALA A 127 18.77 -10.79 7.92
N THR A 128 19.66 -9.96 8.46
CA THR A 128 20.55 -10.41 9.56
C THR A 128 19.79 -10.80 10.83
N ILE A 129 18.92 -9.91 11.29
CA ILE A 129 18.06 -10.11 12.46
C ILE A 129 16.66 -9.68 12.05
N VAL A 130 15.66 -10.50 12.36
CA VAL A 130 14.25 -10.21 12.07
C VAL A 130 13.45 -10.28 13.36
N SER A 131 12.35 -9.54 13.43
CA SER A 131 11.45 -9.56 14.58
C SER A 131 10.06 -10.06 14.22
N SER A 132 9.45 -10.85 15.11
CA SER A 132 8.03 -11.23 15.02
C SER A 132 7.10 -10.03 15.14
N PHE A 133 5.81 -10.19 14.82
CA PHE A 133 4.81 -9.23 15.27
C PHE A 133 4.63 -9.28 16.80
N PRO A 134 4.21 -8.17 17.44
CA PRO A 134 4.05 -8.11 18.89
C PRO A 134 3.19 -9.23 19.47
N GLY A 135 3.66 -9.85 20.55
CA GLY A 135 2.96 -10.93 21.25
C GLY A 135 3.06 -12.30 20.56
N GLN A 136 3.74 -12.39 19.41
CA GLN A 136 3.95 -13.65 18.69
C GLN A 136 5.34 -14.23 18.97
N SER A 137 5.45 -15.55 18.88
CA SER A 137 6.72 -16.27 18.96
C SER A 137 7.61 -15.98 17.75
N ALA A 138 8.93 -16.12 17.92
CA ALA A 138 9.84 -16.13 16.78
C ALA A 138 9.48 -17.30 15.85
N ALA A 139 9.36 -17.05 14.55
CA ALA A 139 9.15 -18.11 13.59
C ALA A 139 10.43 -18.96 13.49
N ALA A 140 10.29 -20.28 13.59
CA ALA A 140 11.40 -21.22 13.38
C ALA A 140 11.93 -21.17 11.93
N ASP A 141 11.03 -20.82 11.00
CA ASP A 141 11.30 -20.55 9.60
C ASP A 141 10.77 -19.15 9.26
N PRO A 142 11.66 -18.15 9.03
CA PRO A 142 11.24 -16.78 8.81
C PRO A 142 10.54 -16.62 7.46
N GLN A 143 9.37 -16.00 7.47
CA GLN A 143 8.62 -15.62 6.27
C GLN A 143 8.27 -14.14 6.37
N TRP A 144 8.27 -13.42 5.25
CA TRP A 144 8.07 -11.97 5.24
C TRP A 144 6.74 -11.53 5.86
N ASP A 145 5.71 -12.37 5.80
CA ASP A 145 4.38 -12.15 6.41
C ASP A 145 4.35 -12.26 7.95
N LYS A 146 5.45 -12.74 8.54
CA LYS A 146 5.66 -12.88 9.99
C LYS A 146 6.69 -11.91 10.54
N ILE A 147 7.34 -11.15 9.66
CA ILE A 147 8.41 -10.22 10.01
C ILE A 147 7.83 -8.81 10.10
N SER A 148 7.94 -8.19 11.27
CA SER A 148 7.47 -6.82 11.49
C SER A 148 8.59 -5.77 11.41
N LEU A 149 9.84 -6.18 11.64
CA LEU A 149 11.02 -5.31 11.66
C LEU A 149 12.25 -6.10 11.24
N VAL A 150 13.13 -5.47 10.47
CA VAL A 150 14.46 -5.99 10.13
C VAL A 150 15.54 -5.11 10.76
N VAL A 151 16.55 -5.76 11.35
CA VAL A 151 17.80 -5.13 11.78
C VAL A 151 18.92 -5.71 10.94
N GLN A 152 19.41 -4.92 10.00
CA GLN A 152 20.50 -5.30 9.11
C GLN A 152 21.83 -4.94 9.77
N VAL A 153 22.67 -5.94 10.01
CA VAL A 153 23.97 -5.74 10.65
C VAL A 153 25.06 -5.82 9.61
N ASN A 154 25.88 -4.78 9.52
CA ASN A 154 27.05 -4.71 8.68
C ASN A 154 28.31 -4.50 9.54
N PRO A 155 29.42 -5.21 9.24
CA PRO A 155 30.62 -5.19 10.08
C PRO A 155 31.46 -3.93 9.90
N HIS A 156 31.19 -3.13 8.86
CA HIS A 156 31.94 -1.92 8.53
C HIS A 156 31.02 -0.72 8.30
N LEU A 157 31.51 0.48 8.63
CA LEU A 157 30.81 1.74 8.38
C LEU A 157 30.67 2.04 6.88
N THR A 158 31.51 1.44 6.04
CA THR A 158 31.49 1.60 4.58
C THR A 158 30.16 1.18 3.93
N TYR A 159 29.41 0.30 4.57
CA TYR A 159 28.07 -0.12 4.13
C TYR A 159 26.96 0.87 4.50
N ASP A 160 27.26 2.02 5.14
CA ASP A 160 26.25 3.05 5.39
C ASP A 160 25.70 3.57 4.04
N PRO A 161 24.40 3.43 3.75
CA PRO A 161 23.81 3.86 2.48
C PRO A 161 24.01 5.36 2.18
N LEU A 162 24.18 6.16 3.24
CA LEU A 162 24.41 7.61 3.17
C LEU A 162 25.90 7.98 3.25
N GLY A 163 26.80 7.01 3.30
CA GLY A 163 28.24 7.21 3.22
C GLY A 163 28.74 7.47 1.80
N SER A 164 30.04 7.68 1.67
CA SER A 164 30.71 7.94 0.38
C SER A 164 31.48 6.73 -0.17
N ASP A 165 31.60 5.64 0.60
CA ASP A 165 32.34 4.44 0.21
C ASP A 165 31.53 3.59 -0.77
N PRO A 166 32.10 3.02 -1.84
CA PRO A 166 31.38 2.21 -2.83
C PRO A 166 30.48 1.11 -2.27
N ALA A 167 30.79 0.56 -1.10
CA ALA A 167 29.95 -0.44 -0.41
C ALA A 167 28.58 0.12 0.06
N TRP A 168 28.35 1.43 -0.03
CA TRP A 168 27.06 2.08 0.26
C TRP A 168 25.93 1.46 -0.58
N GLU A 169 26.21 1.05 -1.82
CA GLU A 169 25.20 0.54 -2.75
C GLU A 169 24.64 -0.81 -2.26
N GLU A 170 25.51 -1.72 -1.84
CA GLU A 170 25.11 -2.99 -1.24
C GLU A 170 24.32 -2.77 0.06
N GLY A 171 24.78 -1.85 0.92
CA GLY A 171 24.06 -1.48 2.13
C GLY A 171 22.66 -0.91 1.83
N MET A 172 22.54 -0.09 0.79
CA MET A 172 21.27 0.48 0.34
C MET A 172 20.32 -0.61 -0.16
N LEU A 173 20.80 -1.51 -1.02
CA LEU A 173 20.00 -2.61 -1.57
C LEU A 173 19.46 -3.51 -0.46
N GLN A 174 20.27 -3.84 0.55
CA GLN A 174 19.83 -4.65 1.69
C GLN A 174 18.67 -3.99 2.47
N ILE A 175 18.78 -2.69 2.75
CA ILE A 175 17.75 -1.94 3.49
C ILE A 175 16.47 -1.83 2.66
N LEU A 176 16.58 -1.44 1.40
CA LEU A 176 15.42 -1.17 0.55
C LEU A 176 14.71 -2.45 0.10
N ARG A 177 15.43 -3.55 -0.17
CA ARG A 177 14.79 -4.84 -0.46
C ARG A 177 14.05 -5.40 0.76
N ALA A 178 14.62 -5.26 1.97
CA ALA A 178 13.92 -5.63 3.20
C ALA A 178 12.65 -4.81 3.39
N ALA A 179 12.73 -3.50 3.17
CA ALA A 179 11.58 -2.61 3.26
C ALA A 179 10.49 -2.97 2.24
N ARG A 180 10.86 -3.13 0.95
CA ARG A 180 9.96 -3.55 -0.12
C ARG A 180 9.24 -4.85 0.22
N ASN A 181 9.96 -5.88 0.66
CA ASN A 181 9.35 -7.17 0.98
C ASN A 181 8.32 -7.05 2.12
N MET A 182 8.62 -6.27 3.16
CA MET A 182 7.66 -6.02 4.24
C MET A 182 6.46 -5.18 3.80
N LEU A 183 6.65 -4.14 2.97
CA LEU A 183 5.55 -3.35 2.43
C LEU A 183 4.59 -4.20 1.60
N VAL A 184 5.15 -5.00 0.69
CA VAL A 184 4.39 -5.82 -0.25
C VAL A 184 3.61 -6.92 0.48
N VAL A 185 4.26 -7.69 1.35
CA VAL A 185 3.69 -8.91 1.94
C VAL A 185 2.78 -8.60 3.14
N ASN A 186 3.10 -7.57 3.93
CA ASN A 186 2.29 -7.22 5.09
C ASN A 186 1.18 -6.22 4.77
N HIS A 187 1.13 -5.68 3.54
CA HIS A 187 0.27 -4.55 3.14
C HIS A 187 0.46 -3.35 4.08
N SER A 188 1.70 -3.10 4.49
CA SER A 188 2.05 -1.99 5.38
C SER A 188 2.02 -0.66 4.61
N LEU A 189 1.63 0.42 5.30
CA LEU A 189 1.60 1.77 4.74
C LEU A 189 3.01 2.39 4.65
N PHE A 190 3.83 2.05 5.64
CA PHE A 190 5.26 2.34 5.69
C PHE A 190 5.93 1.32 6.59
N VAL A 191 7.26 1.19 6.52
CA VAL A 191 8.02 0.23 7.32
C VAL A 191 9.28 0.85 7.88
N PHE A 192 9.87 0.18 8.87
CA PHE A 192 11.17 0.54 9.40
C PHE A 192 12.20 -0.56 9.19
N VAL A 193 13.45 -0.14 8.99
CA VAL A 193 14.62 -1.01 9.02
C VAL A 193 15.69 -0.32 9.86
N ILE A 194 16.38 -1.07 10.72
CA ILE A 194 17.52 -0.56 11.48
C ILE A 194 18.80 -1.04 10.80
N GLY A 195 19.63 -0.10 10.34
CA GLY A 195 20.99 -0.42 9.88
C GLY A 195 21.97 -0.31 11.04
N ILE A 196 22.73 -1.35 11.32
CA ILE A 196 23.85 -1.36 12.26
C ILE A 196 25.15 -1.41 11.47
N TYR A 197 26.06 -0.50 11.76
CA TYR A 197 27.37 -0.39 11.11
C TYR A 197 28.43 -0.27 12.20
N GLN A 198 29.09 -1.38 12.55
CA GLN A 198 30.02 -1.48 13.69
C GLN A 198 29.40 -1.10 15.06
N ASN A 199 29.59 0.15 15.48
CA ASN A 199 29.08 0.72 16.73
C ASN A 199 28.06 1.84 16.50
N GLN A 200 27.73 2.10 15.24
CA GLN A 200 26.77 3.08 14.79
C GLN A 200 25.48 2.42 14.34
N ALA A 201 24.39 3.17 14.39
CA ALA A 201 23.09 2.77 13.92
C ALA A 201 22.39 3.90 13.17
N ARG A 202 21.51 3.53 12.23
CA ARG A 202 20.50 4.40 11.63
C ARG A 202 19.15 3.69 11.68
N ILE A 203 18.10 4.49 11.83
CA ILE A 203 16.72 4.03 11.68
C ILE A 203 16.21 4.59 10.36
N PHE A 204 15.80 3.71 9.45
CA PHE A 204 15.21 4.07 8.17
C PHE A 204 13.69 3.91 8.29
N ARG A 205 12.94 4.96 7.95
CA ARG A 205 11.51 4.86 7.62
C ARG A 205 11.40 4.83 6.11
N VAL A 206 10.66 3.88 5.55
CA VAL A 206 10.48 3.74 4.11
C VAL A 206 8.99 3.71 3.82
N ASP A 207 8.54 4.57 2.91
CA ASP A 207 7.20 4.56 2.34
C ASP A 207 7.30 4.56 0.80
N HIS A 208 6.16 4.58 0.10
CA HIS A 208 6.11 4.48 -1.36
C HIS A 208 6.57 5.75 -2.10
N SER A 209 6.98 6.81 -1.39
CA SER A 209 7.55 8.01 -2.01
C SER A 209 9.07 8.10 -1.88
N SER A 210 9.61 7.73 -0.73
CA SER A 210 11.02 7.86 -0.39
C SER A 210 11.36 7.15 0.92
N ALA A 211 12.64 7.13 1.27
CA ALA A 211 13.10 6.74 2.60
C ALA A 211 13.71 7.94 3.33
N VAL A 212 13.42 8.04 4.63
CA VAL A 212 14.06 9.01 5.53
C VAL A 212 14.85 8.27 6.59
N ALA A 213 16.12 8.62 6.74
CA ALA A 213 17.02 8.02 7.71
C ALA A 213 17.27 8.96 8.89
N SER A 214 17.36 8.43 10.10
CA SER A 214 17.90 9.18 11.23
C SER A 214 19.37 9.55 10.98
N LYS A 215 19.86 10.58 11.69
CA LYS A 215 21.31 10.76 11.86
C LYS A 215 21.96 9.49 12.38
N LEU A 216 23.21 9.29 11.99
CA LEU A 216 24.06 8.22 12.50
C LEU A 216 24.25 8.41 14.01
N PHE A 217 24.02 7.37 14.80
CA PHE A 217 24.20 7.46 16.24
C PHE A 217 24.87 6.22 16.83
N ASN A 218 25.67 6.43 17.87
CA ASN A 218 26.34 5.34 18.56
C ASN A 218 25.38 4.63 19.51
N PHE A 219 24.85 3.50 19.09
CA PHE A 219 23.84 2.75 19.86
C PHE A 219 24.39 2.13 21.15
N ARG A 220 25.72 1.96 21.28
CA ARG A 220 26.36 1.46 22.50
C ARG A 220 26.44 2.54 23.58
N ARG A 221 26.70 3.79 23.17
CA ARG A 221 26.71 4.96 24.06
C ARG A 221 25.30 5.42 24.38
N ARG A 222 24.36 5.31 23.44
CA ARG A 222 22.97 5.77 23.57
C ARG A 222 21.94 4.65 23.28
N PRO A 223 21.96 3.53 24.03
CA PRO A 223 21.04 2.41 23.82
C PRO A 223 19.56 2.78 24.06
N GLY A 224 19.31 3.84 24.83
CA GLY A 224 17.98 4.40 25.03
C GLY A 224 17.28 4.85 23.75
N LEU A 225 18.02 5.20 22.69
CA LEU A 225 17.44 5.57 21.39
C LEU A 225 16.78 4.38 20.71
N ILE A 226 17.46 3.23 20.63
CA ILE A 226 16.88 2.00 20.09
C ILE A 226 15.70 1.55 20.94
N ARG A 227 15.82 1.63 22.27
CA ARG A 227 14.71 1.27 23.18
C ARG A 227 13.49 2.15 22.94
N SER A 228 13.69 3.47 22.84
CA SER A 228 12.61 4.43 22.60
C SER A 228 11.94 4.17 21.25
N PHE A 229 12.73 3.88 20.21
CA PHE A 229 12.20 3.45 18.92
C PHE A 229 11.34 2.20 19.05
N LEU A 230 11.87 1.10 19.60
CA LEU A 230 11.13 -0.17 19.71
C LEU A 230 9.86 -0.03 20.55
N TRP A 231 9.88 0.78 21.61
CA TRP A 231 8.69 1.08 22.41
C TRP A 231 7.63 1.81 21.59
N ARG A 232 8.02 2.89 20.90
CA ARG A 232 7.14 3.68 20.03
C ARG A 232 6.58 2.83 18.89
N PHE A 233 7.41 1.98 18.29
CA PHE A 233 7.05 1.08 17.20
C PHE A 233 5.91 0.13 17.58
N VAL A 234 5.90 -0.42 18.81
CA VAL A 234 4.82 -1.31 19.27
C VAL A 234 3.69 -0.58 20.02
N HIS A 235 3.79 0.74 20.19
CA HIS A 235 2.77 1.63 20.74
C HIS A 235 2.47 2.79 19.77
N PRO A 236 2.08 2.51 18.52
CA PRO A 236 1.81 3.57 17.56
C PRO A 236 0.61 4.43 18.00
N SER A 237 0.66 5.73 17.73
CA SER A 237 -0.44 6.64 18.07
C SER A 237 -1.72 6.36 17.29
N ALA A 238 -1.60 5.80 16.08
CA ALA A 238 -2.73 5.33 15.26
C ALA A 238 -3.41 4.07 15.83
N CYS A 239 -3.00 3.56 17.00
CA CYS A 239 -3.59 2.40 17.67
C CYS A 239 -3.57 1.09 16.86
N THR A 240 -2.62 0.97 15.93
CA THR A 240 -2.36 -0.24 15.15
C THR A 240 -1.43 -1.21 15.90
N THR A 241 -1.24 -2.41 15.33
CA THR A 241 -0.40 -3.45 15.95
C THR A 241 1.06 -2.99 16.08
N VAL A 242 1.59 -2.37 15.03
CA VAL A 242 2.91 -1.74 14.95
C VAL A 242 2.82 -0.45 14.12
N ALA A 243 3.76 0.48 14.30
CA ALA A 243 3.84 1.67 13.47
C ALA A 243 4.01 1.28 11.98
N GLY A 244 3.13 1.80 11.13
CA GLY A 244 3.08 1.49 9.70
C GLY A 244 2.11 0.39 9.28
N ALA A 245 1.52 -0.36 10.23
CA ALA A 245 0.45 -1.30 9.91
C ALA A 245 -0.82 -0.57 9.45
N ASP A 246 -1.51 -1.10 8.44
CA ASP A 246 -2.79 -0.57 7.95
C ASP A 246 -3.93 -0.96 8.92
N PRO A 247 -4.66 0.01 9.52
CA PRO A 247 -5.75 -0.27 10.46
C PRO A 247 -6.96 -0.97 9.81
N SER A 248 -7.09 -0.89 8.49
CA SER A 248 -8.18 -1.48 7.72
C SER A 248 -7.85 -2.90 7.21
N VAL A 249 -6.65 -3.41 7.48
CA VAL A 249 -6.21 -4.76 7.14
C VAL A 249 -6.12 -5.63 8.40
N SER A 250 -6.60 -6.87 8.34
CA SER A 250 -6.49 -7.81 9.45
C SER A 250 -6.30 -9.26 9.01
N ASN A 251 -5.76 -10.09 9.90
CA ASN A 251 -5.57 -11.51 9.64
C ASN A 251 -6.90 -12.28 9.76
N PRO A 252 -7.19 -13.23 8.86
CA PRO A 252 -8.36 -14.09 8.97
C PRO A 252 -8.21 -15.07 10.14
N THR A 253 -9.32 -15.39 10.79
CA THR A 253 -9.38 -16.46 11.78
C THR A 253 -9.42 -17.83 11.12
N LYS A 254 -9.20 -18.90 11.89
CA LYS A 254 -9.37 -20.28 11.40
C LYS A 254 -10.77 -20.55 10.84
N ARG A 255 -11.81 -19.93 11.41
CA ARG A 255 -13.20 -20.05 10.93
C ARG A 255 -13.40 -19.36 9.59
N ASP A 256 -12.80 -18.18 9.42
CA ASP A 256 -12.86 -17.44 8.15
C ASP A 256 -12.20 -18.24 7.02
N LEU A 257 -11.04 -18.85 7.29
CA LEU A 257 -10.35 -19.70 6.31
C LEU A 257 -11.15 -20.96 5.96
N GLN A 258 -11.87 -21.55 6.93
CA GLN A 258 -12.78 -22.67 6.65
C GLN A 258 -13.96 -22.25 5.77
N TRP A 259 -14.56 -21.08 6.04
CA TRP A 259 -15.61 -20.51 5.21
C TRP A 259 -15.09 -20.24 3.79
N ALA A 260 -13.94 -19.59 3.65
CA ALA A 260 -13.33 -19.30 2.35
C ALA A 260 -13.07 -20.57 1.54
N ARG A 261 -12.54 -21.64 2.15
CA ARG A 261 -12.36 -22.94 1.48
C ARG A 261 -13.66 -23.53 0.95
N LYS A 262 -14.76 -23.39 1.70
CA LYS A 262 -16.09 -23.88 1.28
C LYS A 262 -16.61 -23.10 0.07
N ILE A 263 -16.41 -21.78 0.05
CA ILE A 263 -16.90 -20.90 -1.02
C ILE A 263 -16.04 -21.01 -2.29
N LEU A 264 -14.71 -21.06 -2.15
CA LEU A 264 -13.79 -21.02 -3.28
C LEU A 264 -13.63 -22.37 -4.01
N GLY A 265 -14.08 -23.49 -3.42
CA GLY A 265 -13.89 -24.83 -3.98
C GLY A 265 -12.44 -25.32 -3.88
N SER A 266 -12.11 -26.44 -4.54
CA SER A 266 -10.81 -27.13 -4.39
C SER A 266 -9.63 -26.40 -5.06
N THR A 267 -9.88 -25.63 -6.11
CA THR A 267 -8.84 -25.02 -6.97
C THR A 267 -8.10 -23.84 -6.31
N SER A 268 -8.58 -23.33 -5.17
CA SER A 268 -8.00 -22.16 -4.48
C SER A 268 -7.71 -22.43 -3.00
N GLN A 269 -7.31 -23.68 -2.67
CA GLN A 269 -7.08 -24.10 -1.28
C GLN A 269 -5.60 -24.37 -0.93
N SER A 270 -4.66 -24.04 -1.81
CA SER A 270 -3.25 -24.30 -1.52
C SER A 270 -2.83 -23.61 -0.21
N PRO A 271 -1.93 -24.23 0.59
CA PRO A 271 -1.47 -23.60 1.82
C PRO A 271 -0.90 -22.19 1.59
N ALA A 272 -0.25 -21.96 0.45
CA ALA A 272 0.31 -20.67 0.06
C ALA A 272 -0.76 -19.59 -0.14
N ILE A 273 -1.84 -19.89 -0.90
CA ILE A 273 -3.01 -19.02 -1.05
C ILE A 273 -3.64 -18.71 0.31
N MET A 274 -3.91 -19.74 1.10
CA MET A 274 -4.61 -19.56 2.38
C MET A 274 -3.78 -18.75 3.40
N ASN A 275 -2.45 -18.83 3.34
CA ASN A 275 -1.55 -18.05 4.18
C ASN A 275 -1.47 -16.57 3.74
N ALA A 276 -1.64 -16.30 2.44
CA ALA A 276 -1.67 -14.95 1.89
C ALA A 276 -3.01 -14.22 2.16
N CYS A 277 -4.06 -14.93 2.57
CA CYS A 277 -5.36 -14.30 2.80
C CYS A 277 -5.33 -13.21 3.88
N ARG A 278 -5.95 -12.06 3.59
CA ARG A 278 -6.13 -10.94 4.52
C ARG A 278 -7.52 -10.34 4.38
N TRP A 279 -8.09 -9.88 5.49
CA TRP A 279 -9.33 -9.11 5.48
C TRP A 279 -9.02 -7.64 5.20
N PHE A 280 -9.74 -7.08 4.24
CA PHE A 280 -9.72 -5.66 3.89
C PHE A 280 -11.07 -5.06 4.26
N THR A 281 -11.04 -4.00 5.04
CA THR A 281 -12.21 -3.17 5.32
C THR A 281 -12.20 -1.99 4.37
N VAL A 282 -13.25 -1.84 3.58
CA VAL A 282 -13.36 -0.82 2.53
C VAL A 282 -14.61 0.01 2.79
N GLU A 283 -14.44 1.32 2.87
CA GLU A 283 -15.58 2.22 3.04
C GLU A 283 -16.31 2.40 1.71
N ASP A 284 -17.64 2.48 1.80
CA ASP A 284 -18.48 2.78 0.65
C ASP A 284 -18.66 4.30 0.52
N SER A 285 -18.09 4.87 -0.54
CA SER A 285 -18.21 6.30 -0.84
C SER A 285 -19.65 6.73 -1.16
N ALA A 286 -20.53 5.81 -1.56
CA ALA A 286 -21.94 6.09 -1.84
C ALA A 286 -22.85 5.94 -0.62
N GLN A 287 -22.47 5.12 0.35
CA GLN A 287 -23.25 4.87 1.56
C GLN A 287 -22.44 5.28 2.80
N ARG A 288 -22.57 6.54 3.22
CA ARG A 288 -21.99 7.04 4.48
C ARG A 288 -22.28 6.04 5.62
N ASN A 289 -21.23 5.35 6.08
CA ASN A 289 -21.16 4.41 7.21
C ASN A 289 -21.35 2.90 6.95
N ALA A 290 -21.45 2.40 5.71
CA ALA A 290 -21.46 0.96 5.46
C ALA A 290 -20.05 0.45 5.06
N ALA A 291 -19.18 0.24 6.05
CA ALA A 291 -17.90 -0.42 5.79
C ALA A 291 -18.15 -1.88 5.35
N ARG A 292 -17.56 -2.27 4.22
CA ARG A 292 -17.66 -3.61 3.65
C ARG A 292 -16.36 -4.37 3.90
N HIS A 293 -16.47 -5.69 4.03
CA HIS A 293 -15.32 -6.53 4.37
C HIS A 293 -15.08 -7.56 3.27
N PHE A 294 -13.88 -7.56 2.71
CA PHE A 294 -13.47 -8.44 1.63
C PHE A 294 -12.25 -9.25 2.05
N LEU A 295 -12.29 -10.56 1.79
CA LEU A 295 -11.15 -11.45 2.02
C LEU A 295 -10.41 -11.61 0.70
N ILE A 296 -9.19 -11.06 0.62
CA ILE A 296 -8.30 -11.33 -0.51
C ILE A 296 -7.77 -12.76 -0.41
N PHE A 297 -7.52 -13.41 -1.54
CA PHE A 297 -6.97 -14.77 -1.53
C PHE A 297 -5.99 -15.06 -2.67
N LYS A 298 -6.23 -14.55 -3.90
CA LYS A 298 -5.36 -14.79 -5.04
C LYS A 298 -4.75 -13.49 -5.55
N PRO A 299 -3.42 -13.33 -5.60
CA PRO A 299 -2.81 -12.17 -6.24
C PRO A 299 -2.98 -12.27 -7.76
N ILE A 300 -3.34 -11.15 -8.40
CA ILE A 300 -3.43 -11.01 -9.86
C ILE A 300 -2.19 -10.28 -10.37
N PHE A 301 -1.84 -9.17 -9.73
CA PHE A 301 -0.70 -8.33 -10.10
C PHE A 301 -0.12 -7.67 -8.87
N VAL A 302 1.20 -7.68 -8.74
CA VAL A 302 1.93 -6.99 -7.68
C VAL A 302 3.18 -6.35 -8.27
N SER A 303 3.21 -5.03 -8.28
CA SER A 303 4.42 -4.28 -8.61
C SER A 303 5.43 -4.38 -7.47
N LEU A 304 6.67 -4.73 -7.82
CA LEU A 304 7.80 -4.72 -6.88
C LEU A 304 8.53 -3.38 -6.81
N THR A 305 8.10 -2.40 -7.60
CA THR A 305 8.70 -1.07 -7.60
C THR A 305 8.41 -0.31 -6.31
N LEU A 306 9.45 -0.05 -5.52
CA LEU A 306 9.31 0.47 -4.16
C LEU A 306 8.81 1.93 -4.14
N PHE A 307 9.47 2.82 -4.89
CA PHE A 307 9.16 4.26 -4.92
C PHE A 307 8.26 4.65 -6.11
N ALA A 308 7.12 3.98 -6.24
CA ALA A 308 6.20 4.13 -7.36
C ALA A 308 4.74 4.03 -6.90
N ARG A 309 3.81 3.80 -7.85
CA ARG A 309 2.40 3.51 -7.56
C ARG A 309 2.21 2.24 -6.73
N ALA A 310 3.18 1.34 -6.72
CA ALA A 310 3.19 0.09 -5.95
C ALA A 310 1.85 -0.67 -6.03
N THR A 311 1.32 -0.76 -7.26
CA THR A 311 -0.01 -1.31 -7.52
C THR A 311 -0.08 -2.78 -7.09
N GLN A 312 -1.10 -3.11 -6.30
CA GLN A 312 -1.43 -4.47 -5.91
C GLN A 312 -2.87 -4.78 -6.26
N VAL A 313 -3.08 -5.86 -7.02
CA VAL A 313 -4.38 -6.31 -7.50
C VAL A 313 -4.62 -7.74 -7.04
N TRP A 314 -5.74 -7.97 -6.36
CA TRP A 314 -6.07 -9.25 -5.74
C TRP A 314 -7.51 -9.65 -6.06
N GLU A 315 -7.76 -10.94 -6.30
CA GLU A 315 -9.11 -11.48 -6.21
C GLU A 315 -9.56 -11.55 -4.75
N ALA A 316 -10.84 -11.24 -4.52
CA ALA A 316 -11.45 -11.24 -3.21
C ALA A 316 -12.89 -11.75 -3.23
N ILE A 317 -13.37 -12.16 -2.05
CA ILE A 317 -14.76 -12.51 -1.77
C ILE A 317 -15.30 -11.65 -0.63
N GLU A 318 -16.58 -11.29 -0.69
CA GLU A 318 -17.22 -10.48 0.34
C GLU A 318 -17.65 -11.33 1.55
N ARG A 319 -17.51 -10.78 2.76
CA ARG A 319 -17.90 -11.46 3.99
C ARG A 319 -19.36 -11.89 3.96
N GLY A 320 -19.57 -13.18 4.22
CA GLY A 320 -20.92 -13.75 4.30
C GLY A 320 -21.54 -14.07 2.95
N ASP A 321 -20.84 -13.83 1.84
CA ASP A 321 -21.29 -14.29 0.54
C ASP A 321 -21.43 -15.82 0.52
N LYS A 322 -22.49 -16.26 -0.14
CA LYS A 322 -22.84 -17.68 -0.33
C LYS A 322 -22.76 -18.10 -1.79
N THR A 323 -22.62 -17.15 -2.71
CA THR A 323 -22.66 -17.39 -4.16
C THR A 323 -21.28 -17.69 -4.74
N GLY A 324 -20.21 -17.33 -4.02
CA GLY A 324 -18.85 -17.36 -4.55
C GLY A 324 -18.56 -16.21 -5.51
N ARG A 325 -19.31 -15.11 -5.41
CA ARG A 325 -19.10 -13.93 -6.24
C ARG A 325 -17.72 -13.35 -5.92
N ARG A 326 -16.96 -13.12 -6.98
CA ARG A 326 -15.60 -12.61 -6.91
C ARG A 326 -15.54 -11.13 -7.25
N PHE A 327 -14.62 -10.45 -6.59
CA PHE A 327 -14.30 -9.05 -6.77
C PHE A 327 -12.80 -8.90 -6.97
N VAL A 328 -12.39 -7.74 -7.47
CA VAL A 328 -10.99 -7.33 -7.53
C VAL A 328 -10.76 -6.25 -6.48
N ILE A 329 -9.75 -6.39 -5.63
CA ILE A 329 -9.24 -5.28 -4.81
C ILE A 329 -7.99 -4.73 -5.48
N LYS A 330 -8.02 -3.45 -5.81
CA LYS A 330 -6.89 -2.68 -6.34
C LYS A 330 -6.42 -1.70 -5.27
N ASN A 331 -5.16 -1.81 -4.85
CA ASN A 331 -4.46 -0.80 -4.05
C ASN A 331 -3.42 -0.12 -4.92
N ALA A 332 -3.30 1.20 -4.80
CA ALA A 332 -2.28 1.98 -5.49
C ALA A 332 -1.95 3.27 -4.73
N TRP A 333 -0.76 3.82 -4.97
CA TRP A 333 -0.26 5.07 -4.40
C TRP A 333 -0.11 6.13 -5.49
N ARG A 334 -1.15 6.94 -5.70
CA ARG A 334 -1.12 7.99 -6.73
C ARG A 334 -0.28 9.18 -6.29
N SER A 335 0.38 9.85 -7.24
CA SER A 335 1.00 11.16 -6.99
C SER A 335 -0.10 12.20 -6.79
N CYS A 336 -0.08 12.90 -5.66
CA CYS A 336 -1.10 13.91 -5.33
C CYS A 336 -1.06 15.13 -6.27
N GLN A 337 0.05 15.33 -6.99
CA GLN A 337 0.28 16.52 -7.83
C GLN A 337 0.04 16.27 -9.31
N GLU A 338 0.25 15.03 -9.77
CA GLU A 338 0.23 14.70 -11.20
C GLU A 338 -1.11 14.11 -11.65
N TYR A 339 -1.83 13.43 -10.75
CA TYR A 339 -3.02 12.66 -11.10
C TYR A 339 -4.16 12.87 -10.12
N ASP A 340 -5.35 13.00 -10.68
CA ASP A 340 -6.60 12.86 -9.92
C ASP A 340 -6.77 11.44 -9.40
N ALA A 341 -7.59 11.30 -8.36
CA ALA A 341 -7.99 9.99 -7.88
C ALA A 341 -8.84 9.27 -8.92
N GLU A 342 -8.54 7.98 -9.19
CA GLU A 342 -9.35 7.12 -10.06
C GLU A 342 -10.83 7.09 -9.64
N THR A 343 -11.08 7.25 -8.34
CA THR A 343 -12.42 7.36 -7.76
C THR A 343 -13.24 8.50 -8.37
N ARG A 344 -12.59 9.61 -8.76
CA ARG A 344 -13.24 10.76 -9.40
C ARG A 344 -13.88 10.36 -10.72
N ILE A 345 -13.19 9.54 -11.51
CA ILE A 345 -13.68 9.04 -12.80
C ILE A 345 -14.91 8.16 -12.60
N TYR A 346 -14.84 7.22 -11.65
CA TYR A 346 -15.99 6.37 -11.32
C TYR A 346 -17.18 7.14 -10.77
N GLN A 347 -16.94 8.17 -9.95
CA GLN A 347 -18.01 9.05 -9.43
C GLN A 347 -18.65 9.85 -10.56
N HIS A 348 -17.85 10.42 -11.46
CA HIS A 348 -18.34 11.13 -12.65
C HIS A 348 -19.22 10.23 -13.51
N LEU A 349 -18.74 9.04 -13.87
CA LEU A 349 -19.52 8.06 -14.64
C LEU A 349 -20.85 7.73 -13.96
N ARG A 350 -20.86 7.54 -12.64
CA ARG A 350 -22.09 7.23 -11.90
C ARG A 350 -23.11 8.38 -11.94
N ASN A 351 -22.66 9.63 -11.98
CA ASN A 351 -23.53 10.80 -12.03
C ASN A 351 -24.12 11.04 -13.42
N GLU A 352 -23.39 10.69 -14.48
CA GLU A 352 -23.86 10.81 -15.86
C GLU A 352 -24.83 9.69 -16.27
N LEU A 353 -24.76 8.54 -15.60
CA LEU A 353 -25.65 7.41 -15.89
C LEU A 353 -27.07 7.64 -15.37
N SER A 354 -28.06 7.26 -16.17
CA SER A 354 -29.45 7.25 -15.70
C SER A 354 -29.62 6.27 -14.53
N PRO A 355 -30.53 6.53 -13.58
CA PRO A 355 -30.77 5.62 -12.46
C PRO A 355 -31.04 4.19 -12.92
N GLY A 356 -30.18 3.25 -12.51
CA GLY A 356 -30.28 1.82 -12.86
C GLY A 356 -29.63 1.42 -14.19
N GLN A 357 -29.07 2.36 -14.95
CA GLN A 357 -28.28 2.08 -16.14
C GLN A 357 -26.94 1.44 -15.73
N GLN A 358 -26.63 0.27 -16.30
CA GLN A 358 -25.34 -0.39 -16.13
C GLN A 358 -24.43 -0.06 -17.31
N LEU A 359 -23.15 0.15 -17.04
CA LEU A 359 -22.14 0.30 -18.10
C LEU A 359 -21.91 -1.06 -18.77
N PHE A 360 -21.91 -1.07 -20.10
CA PHE A 360 -21.53 -2.25 -20.86
C PHE A 360 -20.06 -2.19 -21.24
N GLY A 361 -19.30 -3.28 -21.11
CA GLY A 361 -17.91 -3.34 -21.54
C GLY A 361 -16.93 -2.46 -20.72
N VAL A 362 -17.30 -2.10 -19.49
CA VAL A 362 -16.49 -1.30 -18.57
C VAL A 362 -16.56 -1.90 -17.17
N ALA A 363 -15.42 -1.97 -16.48
CA ALA A 363 -15.36 -2.36 -15.09
C ALA A 363 -16.10 -1.35 -14.20
N GLU A 364 -16.84 -1.82 -13.21
CA GLU A 364 -17.57 -1.01 -12.24
C GLU A 364 -16.82 -0.95 -10.90
N MET A 365 -16.74 0.24 -10.31
CA MET A 365 -16.30 0.39 -8.92
C MET A 365 -17.49 0.13 -7.98
N VAL A 366 -17.36 -0.95 -7.21
CA VAL A 366 -18.35 -1.39 -6.22
C VAL A 366 -18.33 -0.51 -4.98
N CYS A 367 -17.13 -0.29 -4.41
CA CYS A 367 -16.88 0.62 -3.29
C CYS A 367 -15.38 0.95 -3.24
N GLY A 368 -14.99 1.92 -2.43
CA GLY A 368 -13.62 2.40 -2.37
C GLY A 368 -13.52 3.92 -2.34
N LEU A 369 -12.34 4.37 -1.97
CA LEU A 369 -12.00 5.77 -1.79
C LEU A 369 -10.48 5.97 -1.85
N ASP A 370 -10.09 7.24 -1.92
CA ASP A 370 -8.75 7.70 -1.60
C ASP A 370 -8.60 7.85 -0.08
N LEU A 371 -7.88 6.92 0.54
CA LEU A 371 -7.70 6.86 1.99
C LEU A 371 -6.78 7.98 2.50
N GLY A 372 -5.78 8.38 1.71
CA GLY A 372 -4.88 9.46 2.10
C GLY A 372 -5.52 10.84 1.99
N GLU A 373 -6.51 11.03 1.11
CA GLU A 373 -7.34 12.23 1.05
C GLU A 373 -8.35 12.29 2.18
N ALA A 374 -8.97 11.16 2.51
CA ALA A 374 -9.86 11.04 3.68
C ALA A 374 -9.12 11.33 4.99
N GLU A 375 -7.89 10.84 5.15
CA GLU A 375 -7.05 11.07 6.34
C GLU A 375 -6.78 12.57 6.56
N VAL A 376 -6.51 13.33 5.49
CA VAL A 376 -6.29 14.79 5.59
C VAL A 376 -7.57 15.57 5.81
N SER A 377 -8.67 15.18 5.17
CA SER A 377 -9.97 15.81 5.35
C SER A 377 -10.45 15.67 6.80
N ASN A 378 -10.28 14.48 7.40
CA ASN A 378 -10.64 14.22 8.79
C ASN A 378 -9.82 15.06 9.78
N ASN A 379 -8.52 15.24 9.50
CA ASN A 379 -7.66 16.08 10.33
C ASN A 379 -8.03 17.57 10.25
N SER A 380 -8.38 18.05 9.05
CA SER A 380 -8.76 19.45 8.81
C SER A 380 -10.10 19.78 9.49
N ALA A 381 -11.11 18.91 9.36
CA ALA A 381 -12.40 19.06 10.04
C ALA A 381 -12.28 19.03 11.58
N ALA A 382 -11.33 18.24 12.10
CA ALA A 382 -11.02 18.21 13.52
C ALA A 382 -10.36 19.51 14.01
N GLN A 383 -9.60 20.23 13.17
CA GLN A 383 -9.00 21.52 13.50
C GLN A 383 -10.04 22.67 13.46
N GLU A 384 -10.95 22.66 12.48
CA GLU A 384 -12.01 23.68 12.37
C GLU A 384 -13.00 23.62 13.54
N SER A 385 -13.37 22.40 13.97
CA SER A 385 -14.26 22.20 15.13
C SER A 385 -13.65 22.63 16.47
N GLU A 386 -12.33 22.62 16.61
CA GLU A 386 -11.65 23.17 17.80
C GLU A 386 -11.53 24.69 17.76
N SER A 387 -11.30 25.28 16.58
CA SER A 387 -11.23 26.73 16.42
C SER A 387 -12.57 27.43 16.71
N THR A 388 -13.69 26.77 16.41
CA THR A 388 -15.05 27.28 16.68
C THR A 388 -15.47 27.09 18.14
N ALA A 389 -14.99 26.05 18.83
CA ALA A 389 -15.23 25.85 20.26
C ALA A 389 -14.51 26.88 21.15
N ALA A 390 -13.40 27.47 20.67
CA ALA A 390 -12.62 28.46 21.42
C ALA A 390 -13.22 29.89 21.42
N VAL A 391 -14.26 30.17 20.63
CA VAL A 391 -14.86 31.52 20.49
C VAL A 391 -16.15 31.71 21.31
N SER A 392 -16.62 30.67 22.01
CA SER A 392 -17.83 30.77 22.85
C SER A 392 -17.50 31.41 24.20
N THR A 393 -17.62 32.74 24.31
CA THR A 393 -17.67 33.41 25.62
C THR A 393 -18.95 33.01 26.36
N PRO A 394 -18.88 32.63 27.65
CA PRO A 394 -20.08 32.26 28.40
C PRO A 394 -20.91 33.51 28.73
N PRO A 395 -22.25 33.48 28.61
CA PRO A 395 -23.07 34.59 29.06
C PRO A 395 -23.07 34.64 30.59
N VAL A 396 -22.75 35.83 31.11
CA VAL A 396 -22.87 36.16 32.53
C VAL A 396 -24.34 36.05 32.93
N SER A 397 -24.68 35.09 33.78
CA SER A 397 -26.00 35.02 34.41
C SER A 397 -25.90 35.02 35.93
N ARG A 398 -26.67 35.95 36.48
CA ARG A 398 -26.71 36.44 37.86
C ARG A 398 -27.01 35.35 38.88
N THR A 399 -26.31 35.44 40.00
CA THR A 399 -26.51 34.72 41.25
C THR A 399 -27.96 34.87 41.74
N ARG A 400 -28.65 33.75 41.98
CA ARG A 400 -29.83 33.72 42.86
C ARG A 400 -29.67 32.58 43.86
N LEU A 401 -29.55 32.96 45.12
CA LEU A 401 -29.50 32.11 46.31
C LEU A 401 -30.91 31.58 46.63
N THR A 402 -31.07 30.27 46.82
CA THR A 402 -32.09 29.68 47.71
C THR A 402 -31.68 28.30 48.23
N ILE A 403 -31.32 28.29 49.52
CA ILE A 403 -31.69 27.41 50.66
C ILE A 403 -31.94 25.89 50.45
N ARG A 404 -31.26 25.13 51.32
CA ARG A 404 -31.25 23.65 51.52
C ARG A 404 -32.51 23.09 52.21
N THR A 405 -32.84 21.82 51.91
CA THR A 405 -33.52 20.85 52.81
C THR A 405 -33.02 19.41 52.55
N PRO A 406 -32.69 18.60 53.60
CA PRO A 406 -32.53 17.14 53.52
C PRO A 406 -33.56 16.39 54.43
N PRO A 407 -33.53 15.05 54.59
CA PRO A 407 -33.49 13.91 53.64
C PRO A 407 -34.62 12.87 53.89
N GLN A 408 -34.86 11.89 52.99
CA GLN A 408 -35.46 10.58 53.36
C GLN A 408 -34.93 9.41 52.49
N ARG A 409 -34.90 8.21 53.10
CA ARG A 409 -34.03 7.03 52.85
C ARG A 409 -34.67 5.91 51.98
N ASN A 410 -33.94 5.50 50.92
CA ASN A 410 -33.54 4.12 50.49
C ASN A 410 -34.58 3.02 50.15
N PRO A 411 -34.25 1.92 49.40
CA PRO A 411 -32.94 1.50 48.83
C PRO A 411 -32.93 0.88 47.38
N ARG A 412 -31.71 0.59 46.88
CA ARG A 412 -31.28 -0.37 45.82
C ARG A 412 -31.26 0.08 44.34
N SER A 413 -30.12 0.59 43.88
CA SER A 413 -29.39 0.05 42.70
C SER A 413 -27.93 0.52 42.71
N GLY A 414 -27.04 -0.35 42.21
CA GLY A 414 -25.59 -0.29 42.42
C GLY A 414 -24.87 0.92 41.82
N MET A 415 -23.78 1.30 42.48
CA MET A 415 -22.82 2.33 42.09
C MET A 415 -22.32 2.13 40.65
N GLN A 416 -22.73 3.01 39.73
CA GLN A 416 -21.94 3.31 38.55
C GLN A 416 -20.93 4.40 38.92
N THR A 417 -19.67 4.02 39.06
CA THR A 417 -18.57 4.94 39.33
C THR A 417 -18.43 5.96 38.20
N ARG A 418 -18.11 7.20 38.55
CA ARG A 418 -17.82 8.35 37.68
C ARG A 418 -16.78 8.07 36.56
N ALA A 419 -16.06 6.95 36.63
CA ALA A 419 -15.18 6.42 35.59
C ALA A 419 -15.91 5.96 34.32
N SER A 420 -17.18 5.55 34.41
CA SER A 420 -17.92 4.95 33.28
C SER A 420 -18.46 5.98 32.28
N LYS A 421 -18.56 7.27 32.65
CA LYS A 421 -18.89 8.37 31.73
C LYS A 421 -17.66 9.01 31.06
N ALA A 422 -16.46 8.78 31.59
CA ALA A 422 -15.22 9.25 31.00
C ALA A 422 -14.74 8.35 29.82
N ILE A 423 -15.27 7.13 29.70
CA ILE A 423 -14.87 6.18 28.66
C ILE A 423 -15.65 6.40 27.34
N LEU A 424 -16.78 7.11 27.36
CA LEU A 424 -17.60 7.35 26.17
C LEU A 424 -17.43 8.74 25.54
N ALA A 425 -16.65 9.63 26.15
CA ALA A 425 -16.50 11.03 25.75
C ALA A 425 -15.09 11.42 25.23
N THR A 426 -14.14 10.49 25.21
CA THR A 426 -12.86 10.66 24.51
C THR A 426 -12.85 9.83 23.24
N ARG A 427 -13.51 10.32 22.19
CA ARG A 427 -13.15 9.96 20.83
C ARG A 427 -11.78 10.63 20.59
N ASN A 428 -10.72 10.01 21.14
CA ASN A 428 -9.35 10.47 21.01
C ASN A 428 -9.08 10.70 19.54
N LYS A 429 -8.63 11.91 19.17
CA LYS A 429 -8.13 12.22 17.83
C LYS A 429 -7.19 11.10 17.42
N ALA A 430 -7.61 10.28 16.46
CA ALA A 430 -6.75 9.24 15.93
C ALA A 430 -5.70 9.97 15.10
N GLU A 431 -4.44 9.89 15.53
CA GLU A 431 -3.31 10.33 14.71
C GLU A 431 -3.36 9.62 13.35
N PRO A 432 -2.87 10.27 12.28
CA PRO A 432 -2.94 9.74 10.92
C PRO A 432 -2.31 8.33 10.86
N ALA A 433 -2.99 7.39 10.19
CA ALA A 433 -2.51 6.02 10.06
C ALA A 433 -1.28 5.92 9.14
N GLY A 434 -1.15 6.88 8.21
CA GLY A 434 -0.09 6.92 7.21
C GLY A 434 -0.55 6.57 5.81
N HIS A 435 -1.84 6.74 5.48
CA HIS A 435 -2.34 6.58 4.11
C HIS A 435 -1.88 7.70 3.17
N ARG A 436 -1.20 8.71 3.71
CA ARG A 436 -0.42 9.70 2.96
C ARG A 436 1.06 9.51 3.26
N THR A 437 1.90 9.49 2.21
CA THR A 437 3.35 9.39 2.41
C THR A 437 3.88 10.65 3.09
N THR A 438 4.92 10.48 3.90
CA THR A 438 5.50 11.60 4.66
C THR A 438 7.03 11.62 4.66
N CYS A 439 7.70 10.61 4.11
CA CYS A 439 9.17 10.60 4.01
C CYS A 439 9.70 11.81 3.21
N ALA A 440 8.93 12.27 2.22
CA ALA A 440 9.30 13.41 1.38
C ALA A 440 9.45 14.73 2.16
N PHE A 441 8.77 14.91 3.30
CA PHE A 441 8.88 16.11 4.16
C PHE A 441 10.26 16.27 4.81
N GLY A 442 11.10 15.24 4.81
CA GLY A 442 12.50 15.33 5.27
C GLY A 442 13.39 16.15 4.34
N ARG A 443 12.95 16.46 3.11
CA ARG A 443 13.67 17.30 2.15
C ARG A 443 13.57 18.76 2.59
N ASN A 444 14.69 19.39 2.94
CA ASN A 444 14.74 20.81 3.23
C ASN A 444 14.31 21.61 1.99
N ASN A 445 13.12 22.22 2.00
CA ASN A 445 12.72 23.47 1.32
C ASN A 445 13.33 23.84 -0.06
N THR A 446 13.77 22.89 -0.87
CA THR A 446 14.07 23.11 -2.28
C THR A 446 12.77 22.98 -3.05
N SER A 447 12.59 23.82 -4.06
CA SER A 447 11.42 23.98 -4.93
C SER A 447 10.93 22.72 -5.67
N ASP A 448 11.46 21.53 -5.34
CA ASP A 448 10.93 20.24 -5.76
C ASP A 448 9.82 19.86 -4.79
N ALA A 449 8.58 20.11 -5.21
CA ALA A 449 7.39 19.80 -4.43
C ALA A 449 7.44 18.35 -3.90
N PRO A 450 6.97 18.08 -2.67
CA PRO A 450 7.11 16.75 -2.08
C PRO A 450 6.39 15.74 -2.97
N CYS A 451 7.04 14.62 -3.29
CA CYS A 451 6.45 13.47 -3.99
C CYS A 451 5.45 12.76 -3.05
N GLU A 452 4.50 13.52 -2.52
CA GLU A 452 3.43 13.01 -1.68
C GLU A 452 2.54 12.12 -2.52
N ARG A 453 2.27 10.94 -1.97
CA ARG A 453 1.38 9.97 -2.57
C ARG A 453 0.23 9.67 -1.64
N SER A 454 -0.92 9.48 -2.25
CA SER A 454 -2.16 9.12 -1.57
C SER A 454 -2.50 7.66 -1.87
N HIS A 455 -2.79 6.90 -0.83
CA HIS A 455 -3.19 5.50 -0.95
C HIS A 455 -4.66 5.40 -1.34
N MET A 456 -4.94 4.77 -2.48
CA MET A 456 -6.28 4.44 -2.95
C MET A 456 -6.55 2.95 -2.77
N ARG A 457 -7.79 2.63 -2.41
CA ARG A 457 -8.28 1.25 -2.32
C ARG A 457 -9.64 1.13 -2.96
N LEU A 458 -9.70 0.36 -4.04
CA LEU A 458 -10.90 0.18 -4.85
C LEU A 458 -11.31 -1.28 -4.87
N VAL A 459 -12.61 -1.52 -4.78
CA VAL A 459 -13.24 -2.81 -5.07
C VAL A 459 -13.91 -2.70 -6.42
N ILE A 460 -13.46 -3.51 -7.36
CA ILE A 460 -13.84 -3.48 -8.77
C ILE A 460 -14.53 -4.79 -9.14
N TRP A 461 -15.49 -4.71 -10.07
CA TRP A 461 -16.19 -5.86 -10.63
C TRP A 461 -16.53 -5.59 -12.10
N PRO A 462 -16.51 -6.59 -13.02
CA PRO A 462 -16.24 -8.01 -12.79
C PRO A 462 -14.75 -8.38 -12.75
N VAL A 463 -14.47 -9.63 -12.37
CA VAL A 463 -13.14 -10.25 -12.53
C VAL A 463 -12.96 -10.67 -13.99
N GLY A 464 -11.79 -10.41 -14.56
CA GLY A 464 -11.43 -10.81 -15.91
C GLY A 464 -10.14 -11.60 -15.98
N LYS A 465 -9.87 -12.15 -17.17
CA LYS A 465 -8.59 -12.77 -17.55
C LYS A 465 -7.85 -11.85 -18.52
N SER A 466 -6.52 -11.99 -18.58
CA SER A 466 -5.71 -11.21 -19.51
C SER A 466 -6.13 -11.49 -20.97
N LEU A 467 -6.09 -10.46 -21.82
CA LEU A 467 -6.45 -10.57 -23.22
C LEU A 467 -5.62 -11.64 -23.95
N VAL A 468 -4.38 -11.87 -23.52
CA VAL A 468 -3.47 -12.85 -24.13
C VAL A 468 -3.91 -14.31 -23.90
N GLU A 469 -4.84 -14.55 -22.98
CA GLU A 469 -5.33 -15.89 -22.63
C GLU A 469 -6.54 -16.32 -23.47
N PHE A 470 -6.83 -15.60 -24.55
CA PHE A 470 -7.91 -15.95 -25.48
C PHE A 470 -7.72 -17.36 -26.05
N GLN A 471 -8.81 -18.12 -26.13
CA GLN A 471 -8.82 -19.50 -26.62
C GLN A 471 -9.18 -19.58 -28.11
N SER A 472 -9.70 -18.49 -28.69
CA SER A 472 -10.05 -18.41 -30.10
C SER A 472 -10.07 -16.97 -30.61
N ILE A 473 -9.88 -16.80 -31.91
CA ILE A 473 -10.04 -15.49 -32.58
C ILE A 473 -11.44 -14.92 -32.35
N ARG A 474 -12.46 -15.79 -32.25
CA ARG A 474 -13.84 -15.38 -31.94
C ARG A 474 -13.93 -14.75 -30.54
N GLU A 475 -13.35 -15.36 -29.52
CA GLU A 475 -13.32 -14.79 -28.17
C GLU A 475 -12.54 -13.48 -28.13
N LEU A 476 -11.40 -13.42 -28.81
CA LEU A 476 -10.59 -12.20 -28.93
C LEU A 476 -11.42 -11.07 -29.57
N THR A 477 -12.01 -11.31 -30.74
CA THR A 477 -12.82 -10.31 -31.45
C THR A 477 -14.08 -9.88 -30.69
N GLU A 478 -14.77 -10.79 -30.00
CA GLU A 478 -15.92 -10.44 -29.15
C GLU A 478 -15.51 -9.61 -27.93
N THR A 479 -14.41 -9.97 -27.28
CA THR A 479 -13.83 -9.20 -26.15
C THR A 479 -13.50 -7.77 -26.58
N LEU A 480 -12.85 -7.67 -27.73
CA LEU A 480 -12.40 -6.44 -28.34
C LEU A 480 -13.57 -5.54 -28.79
N ARG A 481 -14.60 -6.12 -29.39
CA ARG A 481 -15.85 -5.42 -29.72
C ARG A 481 -16.48 -4.82 -28.45
N ASP A 482 -16.60 -5.60 -27.38
CA ASP A 482 -17.29 -5.16 -26.17
C ASP A 482 -16.50 -4.06 -25.44
N ALA A 483 -15.16 -4.13 -25.44
CA ALA A 483 -14.31 -3.07 -24.91
C ALA A 483 -14.42 -1.76 -25.72
N ILE A 484 -14.58 -1.84 -27.05
CA ILE A 484 -14.81 -0.66 -27.91
C ILE A 484 -16.16 0.00 -27.57
N ILE A 485 -17.21 -0.80 -27.41
CA ILE A 485 -18.55 -0.30 -27.00
C ILE A 485 -18.47 0.33 -25.60
N GLY A 486 -17.68 -0.25 -24.69
CA GLY A 486 -17.41 0.35 -23.39
C GLY A 486 -16.70 1.69 -23.48
N HIS A 487 -15.67 1.79 -24.34
CA HIS A 487 -14.96 3.05 -24.57
C HIS A 487 -15.86 4.13 -25.18
N GLU A 488 -16.76 3.77 -26.09
CA GLU A 488 -17.74 4.70 -26.68
C GLU A 488 -18.63 5.30 -25.59
N GLN A 489 -19.16 4.46 -24.69
CA GLN A 489 -19.94 4.93 -23.53
C GLN A 489 -19.13 5.84 -22.60
N LEU A 490 -17.84 5.55 -22.37
CA LEU A 490 -16.97 6.44 -21.61
C LEU A 490 -16.87 7.81 -22.28
N CYS A 491 -16.66 7.84 -23.60
CA CYS A 491 -16.56 9.09 -24.35
C CYS A 491 -17.86 9.90 -24.31
N ASP A 492 -19.00 9.23 -24.44
CA ASP A 492 -20.33 9.85 -24.35
C ASP A 492 -20.57 10.46 -22.96
N ALA A 493 -20.06 9.81 -21.92
CA ALA A 493 -20.06 10.33 -20.54
C ALA A 493 -18.96 11.37 -20.28
N GLY A 494 -18.22 11.82 -21.30
CA GLY A 494 -17.18 12.83 -21.17
C GLY A 494 -15.88 12.33 -20.53
N VAL A 495 -15.60 11.02 -20.56
CA VAL A 495 -14.38 10.41 -20.02
C VAL A 495 -13.50 9.87 -21.16
N LEU A 496 -12.20 10.16 -21.08
CA LEU A 496 -11.20 9.56 -21.95
C LEU A 496 -10.22 8.70 -21.15
N HIS A 497 -10.12 7.42 -21.50
CA HIS A 497 -9.31 6.43 -20.78
C HIS A 497 -7.79 6.68 -20.83
N ARG A 498 -7.30 7.08 -22.02
CA ARG A 498 -5.87 7.31 -22.39
C ARG A 498 -4.90 6.14 -22.28
N ASP A 499 -5.22 5.08 -21.53
CA ASP A 499 -4.35 3.91 -21.35
C ASP A 499 -4.95 2.60 -21.92
N ILE A 500 -5.24 2.59 -23.22
CA ILE A 500 -5.79 1.41 -23.90
C ILE A 500 -4.64 0.50 -24.33
N SER A 501 -4.54 -0.66 -23.70
CA SER A 501 -3.51 -1.67 -23.93
C SER A 501 -4.07 -3.09 -23.79
N ASN A 502 -3.30 -4.11 -24.16
CA ASN A 502 -3.66 -5.51 -23.96
C ASN A 502 -3.73 -5.91 -22.46
N GLU A 503 -3.16 -5.11 -21.57
CA GLU A 503 -3.19 -5.33 -20.11
C GLU A 503 -4.44 -4.73 -19.46
N ASN A 504 -5.02 -3.69 -20.06
CA ASN A 504 -6.20 -2.98 -19.54
C ASN A 504 -7.52 -3.39 -20.23
N ILE A 505 -7.44 -4.27 -21.24
CA ILE A 505 -8.59 -4.94 -21.86
C ILE A 505 -8.65 -6.36 -21.29
N MET A 506 -9.78 -6.71 -20.68
CA MET A 506 -9.94 -7.97 -19.97
C MET A 506 -11.00 -8.84 -20.64
N ILE A 507 -10.73 -10.16 -20.73
CA ILE A 507 -11.73 -11.17 -21.09
C ILE A 507 -12.62 -11.38 -19.86
N SER A 508 -13.91 -11.12 -20.00
CA SER A 508 -14.87 -11.18 -18.92
C SER A 508 -15.18 -12.62 -18.50
N THR A 509 -15.25 -12.85 -17.20
CA THR A 509 -15.87 -14.07 -16.65
C THR A 509 -17.37 -13.91 -16.38
N ASP A 510 -17.87 -12.68 -16.53
CA ASP A 510 -19.27 -12.33 -16.37
C ASP A 510 -20.06 -12.55 -17.67
N ALA A 511 -21.31 -12.96 -17.57
CA ALA A 511 -22.14 -13.28 -18.74
C ALA A 511 -22.66 -12.05 -19.49
N ARG A 512 -22.63 -10.85 -18.89
CA ARG A 512 -23.18 -9.61 -19.48
C ARG A 512 -22.44 -9.17 -20.75
N PHE A 513 -21.13 -9.37 -20.80
CA PHE A 513 -20.27 -9.01 -21.92
C PHE A 513 -19.06 -9.94 -21.98
N LYS A 514 -18.43 -10.06 -23.14
CA LYS A 514 -17.24 -10.89 -23.37
C LYS A 514 -15.94 -10.17 -23.01
N GLY A 515 -15.93 -8.85 -23.07
CA GLY A 515 -14.76 -8.05 -22.72
C GLY A 515 -15.10 -6.74 -22.05
N PHE A 516 -14.16 -6.19 -21.31
CA PHE A 516 -14.31 -4.89 -20.65
C PHE A 516 -12.99 -4.14 -20.48
N LEU A 517 -13.09 -2.82 -20.33
CA LEU A 517 -11.99 -1.94 -19.96
C LEU A 517 -11.88 -1.78 -18.44
N CYS A 518 -10.65 -1.74 -17.95
CA CYS A 518 -10.32 -1.42 -16.56
C CYS A 518 -9.12 -0.47 -16.47
N ASP A 519 -8.80 -0.04 -15.25
CA ASP A 519 -7.69 0.86 -14.92
C ASP A 519 -7.85 2.30 -15.43
N PHE A 520 -8.56 3.11 -14.66
CA PHE A 520 -8.85 4.50 -14.99
C PHE A 520 -7.82 5.49 -14.43
N ASP A 521 -6.67 5.01 -13.91
CA ASP A 521 -5.69 5.87 -13.23
C ASP A 521 -5.10 6.97 -14.12
N LEU A 522 -5.06 6.74 -15.45
CA LEU A 522 -4.61 7.73 -16.43
C LEU A 522 -5.77 8.43 -17.15
N SER A 523 -7.01 8.19 -16.75
CA SER A 523 -8.18 8.80 -17.42
C SER A 523 -8.31 10.28 -17.11
N VAL A 524 -8.99 11.02 -18.00
CA VAL A 524 -9.30 12.45 -17.81
C VAL A 524 -10.73 12.75 -18.23
N LEU A 525 -11.27 13.84 -17.71
CA LEU A 525 -12.54 14.37 -18.18
C LEU A 525 -12.30 15.20 -19.45
N LEU A 526 -13.10 14.97 -20.49
CA LEU A 526 -12.98 15.66 -21.79
C LEU A 526 -13.12 17.18 -21.68
N GLN A 527 -13.85 17.66 -20.67
CA GLN A 527 -14.02 19.09 -20.39
C GLN A 527 -12.72 19.78 -19.95
N GLU A 528 -11.74 19.02 -19.48
CA GLU A 528 -10.43 19.52 -19.01
C GLU A 528 -9.39 19.53 -20.13
N LEU A 529 -9.73 19.08 -21.34
CA LEU A 529 -8.85 19.07 -22.50
C LEU A 529 -9.11 20.32 -23.36
N ASP A 530 -8.11 21.20 -23.45
CA ASP A 530 -8.17 22.47 -24.20
C ASP A 530 -8.37 22.32 -25.73
N SER A 531 -8.48 21.10 -26.28
CA SER A 531 -8.70 20.88 -27.72
C SER A 531 -9.38 19.56 -28.06
N ASN A 532 -10.19 19.61 -29.13
CA ASN A 532 -11.17 18.61 -29.56
C ASN A 532 -10.58 17.18 -29.72
N PRO A 533 -10.74 16.29 -28.72
CA PRO A 533 -9.91 15.09 -28.54
C PRO A 533 -10.38 13.86 -29.33
N CYS A 534 -11.61 13.87 -29.85
CA CYS A 534 -12.23 12.69 -30.46
C CYS A 534 -11.49 12.14 -31.72
N ALA A 535 -10.76 13.02 -32.45
CA ALA A 535 -9.98 12.63 -33.62
C ALA A 535 -8.62 11.97 -33.25
N THR A 536 -7.96 12.45 -32.20
CA THR A 536 -6.66 11.96 -31.71
C THR A 536 -6.78 10.59 -31.05
N VAL A 537 -7.91 10.32 -30.39
CA VAL A 537 -8.20 9.10 -29.65
C VAL A 537 -8.47 7.91 -30.57
N SER A 538 -9.23 8.13 -31.65
CA SER A 538 -9.46 7.12 -32.69
C SER A 538 -8.15 6.63 -33.32
N LEU A 539 -7.19 7.54 -33.51
CA LEU A 539 -5.87 7.26 -34.09
C LEU A 539 -4.98 6.48 -33.12
N ARG A 540 -5.02 6.82 -31.82
CA ARG A 540 -4.28 6.09 -30.78
C ARG A 540 -4.84 4.71 -30.50
N ILE A 541 -6.17 4.57 -30.52
CA ILE A 541 -6.85 3.26 -30.50
C ILE A 541 -6.32 2.47 -31.69
N ALA A 542 -6.47 2.95 -32.93
CA ALA A 542 -5.99 2.23 -34.13
C ALA A 542 -4.49 1.87 -34.10
N LEU A 543 -3.64 2.70 -33.50
CA LEU A 543 -2.21 2.44 -33.31
C LEU A 543 -1.95 1.40 -32.21
N ALA A 544 -2.67 1.46 -31.08
CA ALA A 544 -2.63 0.44 -30.04
C ALA A 544 -3.12 -0.92 -30.57
N TRP A 545 -4.13 -0.93 -31.44
CA TRP A 545 -4.56 -2.14 -32.15
C TRP A 545 -3.48 -2.67 -33.07
N ARG A 546 -2.81 -1.83 -33.87
CA ARG A 546 -1.68 -2.28 -34.70
C ARG A 546 -0.53 -2.86 -33.87
N ALA A 547 -0.22 -2.26 -32.72
CA ALA A 547 0.84 -2.75 -31.83
C ALA A 547 0.47 -4.05 -31.09
N ALA A 548 -0.80 -4.18 -30.70
CA ALA A 548 -1.35 -5.42 -30.16
C ALA A 548 -1.38 -6.53 -31.23
N ASP A 549 -1.74 -6.20 -32.47
CA ASP A 549 -1.79 -7.13 -33.62
C ASP A 549 -0.41 -7.77 -33.88
N ASP A 550 0.67 -6.97 -33.88
CA ASP A 550 2.02 -7.47 -34.14
C ASP A 550 2.60 -8.35 -33.01
N SER A 551 2.24 -8.08 -31.74
CA SER A 551 2.73 -8.84 -30.59
C SER A 551 1.88 -10.07 -30.25
N LEU A 552 0.55 -9.98 -30.32
CA LEU A 552 -0.39 -11.08 -30.02
C LEU A 552 -0.49 -12.11 -31.15
N LEU A 553 -0.43 -11.68 -32.42
CA LEU A 553 -0.62 -12.57 -33.58
C LEU A 553 0.68 -13.03 -34.24
N SER A 554 1.84 -12.61 -33.72
CA SER A 554 3.16 -13.11 -34.12
C SER A 554 3.22 -14.65 -34.29
N PRO A 555 2.62 -15.47 -33.40
CA PRO A 555 2.61 -16.94 -33.54
C PRO A 555 1.64 -17.48 -34.60
N TYR A 556 0.71 -16.65 -35.10
CA TYR A 556 -0.40 -17.05 -35.97
C TYR A 556 -0.29 -16.52 -37.41
N ARG A 557 0.81 -15.86 -37.77
CA ARG A 557 1.09 -15.39 -39.14
C ARG A 557 1.23 -16.58 -40.11
N GLY A 558 0.13 -16.92 -40.78
CA GLY A 558 0.08 -17.99 -41.79
C GLY A 558 -1.31 -18.43 -42.25
N ARG A 559 -2.40 -17.94 -41.64
CA ARG A 559 -3.77 -18.27 -42.10
C ARG A 559 -4.67 -17.03 -42.11
N GLY A 560 -4.88 -16.46 -43.29
CA GLY A 560 -5.99 -15.55 -43.61
C GLY A 560 -5.70 -14.06 -43.42
N THR A 561 -6.06 -13.27 -44.42
CA THR A 561 -6.17 -11.81 -44.36
C THR A 561 -7.28 -11.40 -43.39
N LEU A 562 -6.97 -10.53 -42.42
CA LEU A 562 -7.94 -9.95 -41.48
C LEU A 562 -8.57 -8.66 -42.03
N GLY A 563 -9.85 -8.48 -41.71
CA GLY A 563 -10.77 -7.48 -42.25
C GLY A 563 -10.37 -6.00 -42.19
N GLN A 564 -11.02 -5.18 -43.02
CA GLN A 564 -10.73 -3.76 -43.20
C GLN A 564 -11.73 -2.85 -42.47
N TRP A 565 -11.19 -1.80 -41.85
CA TRP A 565 -11.96 -0.66 -41.36
C TRP A 565 -12.32 0.27 -42.51
N SER A 566 -13.62 0.55 -42.66
CA SER A 566 -14.11 1.60 -43.56
C SER A 566 -14.77 2.73 -42.77
N CYS A 567 -14.49 3.96 -43.17
CA CYS A 567 -15.02 5.17 -42.55
C CYS A 567 -15.77 5.98 -43.62
N SER A 568 -17.06 6.22 -43.42
CA SER A 568 -17.86 7.08 -44.29
C SER A 568 -18.46 8.24 -43.47
N LYS A 569 -18.43 9.43 -44.07
CA LYS A 569 -18.99 10.64 -43.46
C LYS A 569 -20.39 10.86 -44.01
N GLY A 570 -21.40 10.81 -43.15
CA GLY A 570 -22.78 11.11 -43.50
C GLY A 570 -22.96 12.59 -43.83
N ARG A 571 -24.01 12.92 -44.62
CA ARG A 571 -24.35 14.32 -44.95
C ARG A 571 -24.78 15.14 -43.73
N ASP A 572 -25.06 14.50 -42.60
CA ASP A 572 -25.38 15.11 -41.30
C ASP A 572 -24.14 15.33 -40.42
N GLY A 573 -22.93 15.10 -40.94
CA GLY A 573 -21.68 15.27 -40.21
C GLY A 573 -21.34 14.13 -39.25
N ARG A 574 -22.23 13.15 -39.06
CA ARG A 574 -21.95 11.95 -38.25
C ARG A 574 -21.05 10.98 -39.02
N CYS A 575 -20.11 10.39 -38.30
CA CYS A 575 -19.11 9.50 -38.85
C CYS A 575 -19.52 8.06 -38.54
N THR A 576 -19.94 7.30 -39.56
CA THR A 576 -20.27 5.88 -39.41
C THR A 576 -19.03 5.05 -39.74
N ARG A 577 -18.58 4.24 -38.77
CA ARG A 577 -17.47 3.30 -38.97
C ARG A 577 -18.00 1.87 -39.00
N ARG A 578 -17.59 1.12 -40.02
CA ARG A 578 -18.00 -0.28 -40.22
C ARG A 578 -16.76 -1.15 -40.30
N PHE A 579 -16.66 -2.11 -39.37
CA PHE A 579 -15.66 -3.17 -39.39
C PHE A 579 -16.23 -4.34 -40.19
N THR A 580 -15.53 -4.75 -41.25
CA THR A 580 -15.96 -5.89 -42.09
C THR A 580 -14.88 -6.95 -41.99
N ILE A 581 -15.27 -8.15 -41.53
CA ILE A 581 -14.37 -9.31 -41.35
C ILE A 581 -14.02 -9.90 -42.71
#